data_AF-A0A6V7UW38-F1
#
_entry.id   AF-A0A6V7UW38-F1
#
_cell.length_a   1.000
_cell.length_b   1.000
_cell.length_c   1.000
_cell.angle_alpha   90.00
_cell.angle_beta   90.00
_cell.angle_gamma   90.00
#
_symmetry.space_group_name_H-M   'P 1'
#
loop_
_entity.id
_entity.type
_entity.pdbx_description
1 polymer ?
#
loop_
_entity_poly.entity_id
_entity_poly.type
_entity_poly.pdbx_seq_one_letter_code
_entity_poly.pdbx_strand_id
1 'polypeptide(L)'
;MPRPMTLPSIQTFRVSKFDGTSATLSSNLVDQKNLVFNDIDDFVNHFCEDPTKARSIRKILVATNGIAAVKCILSMRKLLKQFFRNDRIIEFVCLTTEQEIQSKAEFLKMADYLVSSSAGANTNNYASVDEIVEHATRNNVDAVWADWGHASEDPRLPEELSKRNIVFIGPPSKAMFAWGIKLLARL
;
A
#
# COMPACT_ATOMS: atom_id res chain seq x y z
N MET A 1 28.52 49.79 3.63
CA MET A 1 28.98 48.62 4.42
C MET A 1 28.02 47.48 4.19
N PRO A 2 28.46 46.29 3.72
CA PRO A 2 27.58 45.15 3.52
C PRO A 2 27.24 44.47 4.86
N ARG A 3 25.98 44.05 5.04
CA ARG A 3 25.55 43.26 6.22
C ARG A 3 26.25 41.90 6.21
N PRO A 4 26.79 41.41 7.34
CA PRO A 4 27.34 40.06 7.40
C PRO A 4 26.21 39.04 7.21
N MET A 5 26.35 38.16 6.23
CA MET A 5 25.47 36.99 6.06
C MET A 5 25.84 35.96 7.13
N THR A 6 25.00 35.80 8.15
CA THR A 6 25.09 34.68 9.08
C THR A 6 24.56 33.43 8.37
N LEU A 7 25.44 32.46 8.11
CA LEU A 7 25.04 31.12 7.66
C LEU A 7 24.08 30.52 8.71
N PRO A 8 22.92 29.97 8.31
CA PRO A 8 22.01 29.35 9.27
C PRO A 8 22.72 28.15 9.92
N SER A 9 22.68 28.09 11.25
CA SER A 9 23.27 26.96 11.99
C SER A 9 22.50 25.69 11.64
N ILE A 10 23.13 24.78 10.88
CA ILE A 10 22.58 23.45 10.62
C ILE A 10 22.68 22.67 11.94
N GLN A 11 21.53 22.46 12.60
CA GLN A 11 21.42 21.62 13.78
C GLN A 11 20.65 20.34 13.42
N THR A 12 21.32 19.20 13.60
CA THR A 12 20.73 17.87 13.45
C THR A 12 20.35 17.35 14.83
N PHE A 13 19.05 17.20 15.10
CA PHE A 13 18.56 16.64 16.36
C PHE A 13 18.35 15.13 16.24
N ARG A 14 18.82 14.38 17.24
CA ARG A 14 18.53 12.95 17.39
C ARG A 14 17.16 12.78 18.04
N VAL A 15 16.16 12.34 17.27
CA VAL A 15 14.75 12.24 17.71
C VAL A 15 14.49 11.11 18.73
N SER A 16 15.50 10.32 19.11
CA SER A 16 15.28 9.10 19.88
C SER A 16 15.29 9.25 21.41
N LYS A 17 15.13 10.45 21.99
CA LYS A 17 14.88 10.63 23.44
C LYS A 17 14.34 12.03 23.73
N PHE A 18 13.03 12.12 23.96
CA PHE A 18 12.40 13.30 24.55
C PHE A 18 12.24 13.01 26.05
N ASP A 19 13.08 13.64 26.87
CA ASP A 19 13.04 13.52 28.33
C ASP A 19 12.34 14.75 28.92
N GLY A 20 11.17 14.56 29.52
CA GLY A 20 10.73 15.35 30.67
C GLY A 20 9.56 16.33 30.51
N THR A 21 8.46 15.99 31.19
CA THR A 21 7.52 16.88 31.92
C THR A 21 6.44 17.67 31.15
N SER A 22 5.19 17.24 31.41
CA SER A 22 3.92 17.97 31.25
C SER A 22 3.36 18.14 29.83
N ALA A 23 3.13 17.01 29.17
CA ALA A 23 1.87 16.74 28.48
C ALA A 23 1.86 15.23 28.30
N THR A 24 1.06 14.53 29.11
CA THR A 24 0.77 13.11 28.89
C THR A 24 0.02 13.03 27.56
N LEU A 25 0.74 13.01 26.44
CA LEU A 25 0.25 12.40 25.21
C LEU A 25 -0.05 10.99 25.64
N SER A 26 -1.33 10.71 25.89
CA SER A 26 -1.83 9.44 26.33
C SER A 26 -1.18 8.35 25.49
N SER A 27 -0.19 7.69 26.08
CA SER A 27 0.48 6.50 25.58
C SER A 27 -0.48 5.29 25.56
N ASN A 28 -1.79 5.55 25.54
CA ASN A 28 -2.89 4.62 25.75
C ASN A 28 -3.77 4.49 24.49
N LEU A 29 -3.23 4.72 23.29
CA LEU A 29 -3.89 4.37 22.02
C LEU A 29 -3.14 3.30 21.22
N VAL A 30 -1.99 2.82 21.71
CA VAL A 30 -1.28 1.65 21.15
C VAL A 30 -1.30 0.48 22.14
N ASP A 31 -2.19 0.53 23.13
CA ASP A 31 -2.64 -0.68 23.82
C ASP A 31 -3.92 -1.14 23.11
N GLN A 32 -3.77 -1.51 21.83
CA GLN A 32 -4.74 -2.43 21.25
C GLN A 32 -4.59 -3.69 22.10
N LYS A 33 -5.45 -3.82 23.12
CA LYS A 33 -5.69 -5.05 23.91
C LYS A 33 -5.29 -6.22 23.03
N ASN A 34 -4.43 -7.15 23.48
CA ASN A 34 -3.92 -8.33 22.74
C ASN A 34 -5.03 -9.11 21.98
N LEU A 35 -5.63 -8.51 20.95
CA LEU A 35 -6.76 -8.98 20.20
C LEU A 35 -6.14 -9.81 19.11
N VAL A 36 -6.31 -11.11 19.27
CA VAL A 36 -5.86 -12.10 18.31
C VAL A 36 -7.11 -12.69 17.67
N PHE A 37 -7.15 -12.66 16.34
CA PHE A 37 -8.20 -13.22 15.53
C PHE A 37 -7.69 -14.51 14.88
N ASN A 38 -8.58 -15.50 14.71
CA ASN A 38 -8.22 -16.74 14.04
C ASN A 38 -8.41 -16.65 12.53
N ASP A 39 -9.42 -15.91 12.08
CA ASP A 39 -9.73 -15.72 10.67
C ASP A 39 -9.99 -14.26 10.29
N ILE A 40 -9.79 -13.96 9.01
CA ILE A 40 -10.01 -12.62 8.43
C ILE A 40 -11.47 -12.19 8.56
N ASP A 41 -12.43 -13.11 8.45
CA ASP A 41 -13.84 -12.77 8.56
C ASP A 41 -14.18 -12.29 9.98
N ASP A 42 -13.61 -12.91 11.01
CA ASP A 42 -13.76 -12.46 12.41
C ASP A 42 -13.20 -11.05 12.62
N PHE A 43 -12.03 -10.79 12.02
CA PHE A 43 -11.40 -9.46 12.07
C PHE A 43 -12.30 -8.41 11.39
N VAL A 44 -12.82 -8.71 10.20
CA VAL A 44 -13.69 -7.79 9.46
C VAL A 44 -14.99 -7.53 10.23
N ASN A 45 -15.64 -8.59 10.73
CA ASN A 45 -16.88 -8.46 11.50
C ASN A 45 -16.69 -7.70 12.82
N HIS A 46 -15.48 -7.74 13.41
CA HIS A 46 -15.17 -7.00 14.63
C HIS A 46 -14.99 -5.51 14.39
N PHE A 47 -14.32 -5.12 13.30
CA PHE A 47 -13.98 -3.72 13.03
C PHE A 47 -14.93 -3.01 12.06
N CYS A 48 -15.68 -3.74 11.24
CA CYS A 48 -16.60 -3.17 10.26
C CYS A 48 -18.01 -3.06 10.86
N GLU A 49 -18.43 -1.83 11.17
CA GLU A 49 -19.77 -1.55 11.71
C GLU A 49 -20.89 -1.74 10.68
N ASP A 50 -20.58 -1.55 9.40
CA ASP A 50 -21.54 -1.62 8.29
C ASP A 50 -21.36 -2.94 7.49
N PRO A 51 -22.23 -3.94 7.69
CA PRO A 51 -22.10 -5.24 7.02
C PRO A 51 -22.17 -5.14 5.50
N THR A 52 -22.77 -4.08 4.94
CA THR A 52 -22.87 -3.89 3.49
C THR A 52 -21.54 -3.49 2.85
N LYS A 53 -20.59 -3.00 3.66
CA LYS A 53 -19.24 -2.62 3.26
C LYS A 53 -18.18 -3.61 3.73
N ALA A 54 -18.56 -4.59 4.54
CA ALA A 54 -17.68 -5.63 5.03
C ALA A 54 -17.13 -6.44 3.84
N ARG A 55 -15.81 -6.47 3.71
CA ARG A 55 -15.14 -7.22 2.65
C ARG A 55 -13.83 -7.81 3.15
N SER A 56 -13.75 -9.13 3.09
CA SER A 56 -12.55 -9.88 3.42
C SER A 56 -11.58 -9.88 2.26
N ILE A 57 -10.31 -9.58 2.55
CA ILE A 57 -9.21 -9.55 1.58
C ILE A 57 -8.20 -10.61 2.01
N ARG A 58 -8.04 -11.65 1.20
CA ARG A 58 -7.14 -12.79 1.46
C ARG A 58 -5.98 -12.83 0.47
N LYS A 59 -6.15 -12.26 -0.73
CA LYS A 59 -5.09 -12.19 -1.75
C LYS A 59 -4.95 -10.80 -2.35
N ILE A 60 -3.72 -10.28 -2.38
CA ILE A 60 -3.41 -8.92 -2.84
C ILE A 60 -2.39 -8.98 -3.97
N LEU A 61 -2.71 -8.31 -5.09
CA LEU A 61 -1.74 -7.99 -6.14
C LEU A 61 -1.00 -6.70 -5.80
N VAL A 62 0.32 -6.77 -5.72
CA VAL A 62 1.23 -5.62 -5.61
C VAL A 62 1.63 -5.22 -7.03
N ALA A 63 1.02 -4.15 -7.52
CA ALA A 63 1.22 -3.59 -8.86
C ALA A 63 2.26 -2.44 -8.85
N THR A 64 3.31 -2.60 -8.06
CA THR A 64 4.43 -1.68 -7.96
C THR A 64 5.70 -2.47 -7.67
N ASN A 65 6.86 -1.82 -7.72
CA ASN A 65 8.16 -2.44 -7.59
C ASN A 65 9.04 -1.73 -6.56
N GLY A 66 10.28 -2.23 -6.42
CA GLY A 66 11.30 -1.60 -5.60
C GLY A 66 10.90 -1.43 -4.13
N ILE A 67 11.21 -0.27 -3.56
CA ILE A 67 10.99 0.00 -2.12
C ILE A 67 9.52 0.10 -1.74
N ALA A 68 8.65 0.50 -2.68
CA ALA A 68 7.19 0.57 -2.47
C ALA A 68 6.66 -0.83 -2.14
N ALA A 69 6.92 -1.79 -3.03
CA ALA A 69 6.54 -3.19 -2.83
C ALA A 69 7.09 -3.77 -1.51
N VAL A 70 8.37 -3.54 -1.21
CA VAL A 70 8.98 -3.97 0.05
C VAL A 70 8.24 -3.39 1.25
N LYS A 71 7.96 -2.09 1.25
CA LYS A 71 7.33 -1.40 2.38
C LYS A 71 5.90 -1.87 2.61
N CYS A 72 5.10 -2.08 1.57
CA CYS A 72 3.77 -2.66 1.71
C CYS A 72 3.82 -4.04 2.35
N ILE A 73 4.57 -4.96 1.75
CA ILE A 73 4.59 -6.36 2.22
C ILE A 73 5.07 -6.41 3.67
N LEU A 74 6.17 -5.71 4.01
CA LEU A 74 6.67 -5.69 5.38
C LEU A 74 5.69 -5.08 6.38
N SER A 75 5.03 -3.99 6.00
CA SER A 75 4.10 -3.28 6.91
C SER A 75 2.85 -4.11 7.15
N MET A 76 2.27 -4.69 6.10
CA MET A 76 1.10 -5.55 6.21
C MET A 76 1.44 -6.83 6.96
N ARG A 77 2.56 -7.49 6.67
CA ARG A 77 2.98 -8.69 7.42
C ARG A 77 3.22 -8.43 8.89
N LYS A 78 3.81 -7.29 9.25
CA LYS A 78 3.97 -6.88 10.65
C LYS A 78 2.61 -6.77 11.34
N LEU A 79 1.64 -6.14 10.68
CA LEU A 79 0.28 -5.98 11.19
C LEU A 79 -0.43 -7.34 11.32
N LEU A 80 -0.31 -8.21 10.31
CA LEU A 80 -0.89 -9.55 10.32
C LEU A 80 -0.30 -10.42 11.43
N LYS A 81 1.02 -10.31 11.68
CA LYS A 81 1.67 -11.00 12.80
C LYS A 81 1.13 -10.53 14.15
N GLN A 82 0.76 -9.26 14.27
CA GLN A 82 0.19 -8.71 15.50
C GLN A 82 -1.24 -9.25 15.73
N PHE A 83 -2.11 -9.21 14.72
CA PHE A 83 -3.51 -9.58 14.86
C PHE A 83 -3.81 -11.07 14.73
N PHE A 84 -3.06 -11.84 13.95
CA PHE A 84 -3.37 -13.24 13.66
C PHE A 84 -2.29 -14.21 14.15
N ARG A 85 -1.15 -13.70 14.65
CA ARG A 85 0.08 -14.48 14.89
C ARG A 85 0.61 -15.22 13.64
N ASN A 86 0.01 -14.93 12.48
CA ASN A 86 0.32 -15.47 11.17
C ASN A 86 0.50 -14.31 10.20
N ASP A 87 1.70 -14.14 9.67
CA ASP A 87 2.06 -13.09 8.71
C ASP A 87 1.80 -13.50 7.24
N ARG A 88 1.30 -14.71 7.01
CA ARG A 88 1.00 -15.29 5.69
C ARG A 88 -0.48 -15.59 5.49
N ILE A 89 -1.35 -15.12 6.39
CA ILE A 89 -2.81 -15.28 6.24
C ILE A 89 -3.38 -14.51 5.04
N ILE A 90 -2.69 -13.44 4.63
CA ILE A 90 -2.93 -12.76 3.35
C ILE A 90 -1.78 -13.10 2.40
N GLU A 91 -2.13 -13.54 1.20
CA GLU A 91 -1.19 -13.91 0.14
C GLU A 91 -0.85 -12.69 -0.73
N PHE A 92 0.44 -12.45 -0.95
CA PHE A 92 0.93 -11.38 -1.83
C PHE A 92 1.39 -11.93 -3.17
N VAL A 93 0.71 -11.51 -4.24
CA VAL A 93 1.12 -11.71 -5.63
C VAL A 93 1.86 -10.45 -6.08
N CYS A 94 3.12 -10.55 -6.47
CA CYS A 94 3.88 -9.38 -6.95
C CYS A 94 4.03 -9.43 -8.47
N LEU A 95 3.69 -8.32 -9.12
CA LEU A 95 4.01 -8.09 -10.51
C LEU A 95 5.53 -7.86 -10.64
N THR A 96 6.18 -8.56 -11.55
CA THR A 96 7.62 -8.46 -11.79
C THR A 96 7.93 -8.46 -13.28
N THR A 97 9.01 -7.79 -13.65
CA THR A 97 9.62 -7.85 -14.98
C THR A 97 10.86 -8.76 -14.96
N GLU A 98 11.33 -9.14 -16.14
CA GLU A 98 12.57 -9.93 -16.26
C GLU A 98 13.78 -9.17 -15.69
N GLN A 99 13.81 -7.85 -15.85
CA GLN A 99 14.89 -7.00 -15.32
C GLN A 99 15.00 -7.06 -13.78
N GLU A 100 13.89 -7.13 -13.07
CA GLU A 100 13.88 -7.24 -11.60
C GLU A 100 14.31 -8.61 -11.12
N ILE A 101 13.94 -9.65 -11.88
CA ILE A 101 14.40 -11.02 -11.61
C ILE A 101 15.92 -11.10 -11.79
N GLN A 102 16.45 -10.56 -12.89
CA GLN A 102 17.88 -10.55 -13.18
C GLN A 102 18.67 -9.72 -12.15
N SER A 103 18.12 -8.57 -11.73
CA SER A 103 18.75 -7.73 -10.70
C SER A 103 18.54 -8.23 -9.27
N LYS A 104 17.80 -9.33 -9.07
CA LYS A 104 17.50 -9.94 -7.76
C LYS A 104 16.84 -8.96 -6.79
N ALA A 105 15.84 -8.22 -7.27
CA ALA A 105 15.15 -7.22 -6.47
C ALA A 105 14.61 -7.80 -5.13
N GLU A 106 14.75 -7.04 -4.05
CA GLU A 106 14.48 -7.55 -2.69
C GLU A 106 13.02 -7.94 -2.46
N PHE A 107 12.06 -7.25 -3.08
CA PHE A 107 10.64 -7.57 -2.94
C PHE A 107 10.28 -8.97 -3.44
N LEU A 108 11.07 -9.52 -4.38
CA LEU A 108 10.84 -10.87 -4.93
C LEU A 108 10.99 -11.96 -3.87
N LYS A 109 11.89 -11.76 -2.91
CA LYS A 109 12.11 -12.70 -1.79
C LYS A 109 10.97 -12.64 -0.77
N MET A 110 10.21 -11.54 -0.77
CA MET A 110 9.14 -11.29 0.17
C MET A 110 7.79 -11.76 -0.37
N ALA A 111 7.56 -11.72 -1.69
CA ALA A 111 6.32 -12.16 -2.30
C ALA A 111 5.97 -13.63 -1.98
N ASP A 112 4.68 -13.97 -1.95
CA ASP A 112 4.21 -15.36 -1.90
C ASP A 112 4.15 -15.95 -3.31
N TYR A 113 3.73 -15.13 -4.28
CA TYR A 113 3.66 -15.48 -5.69
C TYR A 113 4.26 -14.36 -6.55
N LEU A 114 4.86 -14.74 -7.68
CA LEU A 114 5.39 -13.81 -8.67
C LEU A 114 4.64 -13.99 -9.99
N VAL A 115 4.25 -12.89 -10.61
CA VAL A 115 3.66 -12.90 -11.95
C VAL A 115 4.51 -12.04 -12.87
N SER A 116 5.01 -12.65 -13.93
CA SER A 116 5.86 -11.98 -14.91
C SER A 116 5.01 -11.17 -15.87
N SER A 117 5.39 -9.92 -16.09
CA SER A 117 4.82 -9.03 -17.10
C SER A 117 5.86 -8.68 -18.17
N SER A 118 5.39 -8.00 -19.19
CA SER A 118 6.17 -7.54 -20.34
C SER A 118 7.37 -6.69 -19.90
N ALA A 119 8.55 -7.03 -20.42
CA ALA A 119 9.77 -6.26 -20.23
C ALA A 119 9.69 -4.90 -20.97
N GLY A 120 10.52 -3.94 -20.55
CA GLY A 120 10.68 -2.65 -21.24
C GLY A 120 10.07 -1.47 -20.47
N ALA A 121 9.50 -0.50 -21.20
CA ALA A 121 8.95 0.71 -20.61
C ALA A 121 7.81 0.41 -19.63
N ASN A 122 7.67 1.25 -18.59
CA ASN A 122 6.67 1.03 -17.54
C ASN A 122 5.23 1.03 -18.06
N THR A 123 4.97 1.70 -19.17
CA THR A 123 3.69 1.73 -19.90
C THR A 123 3.24 0.35 -20.37
N ASN A 124 4.14 -0.64 -20.42
CA ASN A 124 3.84 -2.00 -20.84
C ASN A 124 3.59 -2.94 -19.64
N ASN A 125 3.83 -2.49 -18.41
CA ASN A 125 3.72 -3.30 -17.19
C ASN A 125 3.02 -2.52 -16.06
N TYR A 126 3.77 -1.92 -15.12
CA TYR A 126 3.26 -1.27 -13.92
C TYR A 126 2.35 -0.06 -14.20
N ALA A 127 2.52 0.63 -15.34
CA ALA A 127 1.67 1.75 -15.74
C ALA A 127 0.56 1.35 -16.71
N SER A 128 0.48 0.08 -17.11
CA SER A 128 -0.60 -0.44 -17.95
C SER A 128 -1.75 -0.91 -17.08
N VAL A 129 -2.86 -0.15 -17.09
CA VAL A 129 -4.08 -0.52 -16.37
C VAL A 129 -4.61 -1.88 -16.85
N ASP A 130 -4.63 -2.10 -18.17
CA ASP A 130 -5.17 -3.32 -18.76
C ASP A 130 -4.37 -4.55 -18.33
N GLU A 131 -3.03 -4.44 -18.30
CA GLU A 131 -2.13 -5.51 -17.88
C GLU A 131 -2.31 -5.84 -16.39
N ILE A 132 -2.38 -4.81 -15.52
CA ILE A 132 -2.62 -4.99 -14.09
C ILE A 132 -3.96 -5.70 -13.85
N VAL A 133 -5.00 -5.24 -14.52
CA VAL A 133 -6.36 -5.77 -14.39
C VAL A 133 -6.42 -7.22 -14.87
N GLU A 134 -5.74 -7.55 -15.97
CA GLU A 134 -5.68 -8.91 -16.49
C GLU A 134 -4.95 -9.85 -15.52
N HIS A 135 -3.80 -9.43 -14.98
CA HIS A 135 -3.10 -10.20 -13.96
C HIS A 135 -3.94 -10.37 -12.69
N ALA A 136 -4.61 -9.32 -12.22
CA ALA A 136 -5.48 -9.38 -11.05
C ALA A 136 -6.61 -10.40 -11.24
N THR A 137 -7.24 -10.38 -12.42
CA THR A 137 -8.35 -11.29 -12.78
C THR A 137 -7.88 -12.73 -12.87
N ARG A 138 -6.80 -13.01 -13.62
CA ARG A 138 -6.30 -14.38 -13.82
C ARG A 138 -5.82 -15.03 -12.53
N ASN A 139 -5.30 -14.24 -11.59
CA ASN A 139 -4.80 -14.73 -10.31
C ASN A 139 -5.86 -14.75 -9.20
N ASN A 140 -7.11 -14.39 -9.51
CA ASN A 140 -8.24 -14.33 -8.58
C ASN A 140 -7.87 -13.57 -7.30
N VAL A 141 -7.31 -12.36 -7.44
CA VAL A 141 -6.95 -11.52 -6.28
C VAL A 141 -8.16 -10.76 -5.78
N ASP A 142 -8.25 -10.56 -4.47
CA ASP A 142 -9.35 -9.80 -3.86
C ASP A 142 -9.12 -8.30 -3.98
N ALA A 143 -7.85 -7.88 -3.98
CA ALA A 143 -7.46 -6.48 -4.00
C ALA A 143 -6.16 -6.23 -4.77
N VAL A 144 -6.00 -4.98 -5.24
CA VAL A 144 -4.79 -4.48 -5.91
C VAL A 144 -4.26 -3.26 -5.15
N TRP A 145 -2.95 -3.22 -4.97
CA TRP A 145 -2.23 -2.10 -4.39
C TRP A 145 -1.16 -1.60 -5.37
N ALA A 146 -1.28 -0.34 -5.82
CA ALA A 146 -0.38 0.28 -6.80
C ALA A 146 0.54 1.38 -6.22
N ASP A 147 0.30 1.78 -4.97
CA ASP A 147 1.07 2.77 -4.20
C ASP A 147 1.28 4.13 -4.90
N TRP A 148 2.53 4.58 -5.10
CA TRP A 148 2.89 5.81 -5.80
C TRP A 148 3.58 5.53 -7.14
N GLY A 149 3.40 6.45 -8.09
CA GLY A 149 3.91 6.31 -9.45
C GLY A 149 3.15 5.29 -10.29
N HIS A 150 3.58 5.07 -11.53
CA HIS A 150 2.94 4.13 -12.46
C HIS A 150 1.43 4.40 -12.66
N ALA A 151 0.57 3.38 -12.56
CA ALA A 151 -0.89 3.51 -12.69
C ALA A 151 -1.60 4.01 -11.42
N SER A 152 -0.87 4.36 -10.34
CA SER A 152 -1.47 4.76 -9.07
C SER A 152 -2.35 6.01 -9.12
N GLU A 153 -2.13 6.90 -10.09
CA GLU A 153 -2.91 8.12 -10.29
C GLU A 153 -3.89 8.02 -11.46
N ASP A 154 -3.96 6.87 -12.14
CA ASP A 154 -4.87 6.65 -13.26
C ASP A 154 -6.27 6.27 -12.73
N PRO A 155 -7.30 7.13 -12.90
CA PRO A 155 -8.65 6.85 -12.39
C PRO A 155 -9.31 5.65 -13.08
N ARG A 156 -8.80 5.19 -14.23
CA ARG A 156 -9.28 3.98 -14.92
C ARG A 156 -8.96 2.73 -14.13
N LEU A 157 -7.88 2.71 -13.35
CA LEU A 157 -7.47 1.53 -12.57
C LEU A 157 -8.55 1.11 -11.54
N PRO A 158 -8.95 1.95 -10.57
CA PRO A 158 -10.03 1.58 -9.65
C PRO A 158 -11.37 1.35 -10.36
N GLU A 159 -11.63 2.03 -11.48
CA GLU A 159 -12.86 1.82 -12.25
C GLU A 159 -12.92 0.40 -12.83
N GLU A 160 -11.88 -0.02 -13.55
CA GLU A 160 -11.82 -1.34 -14.19
C GLU A 160 -11.73 -2.50 -13.18
N LEU A 161 -11.06 -2.29 -12.04
CA LEU A 161 -11.05 -3.25 -10.94
C LEU A 161 -12.43 -3.40 -10.32
N SER A 162 -13.17 -2.30 -10.12
CA SER A 162 -14.52 -2.36 -9.55
C SER A 162 -15.50 -3.14 -10.42
N LYS A 163 -15.41 -3.02 -11.75
CA LYS A 163 -16.23 -3.78 -12.72
C LYS A 163 -16.02 -5.29 -12.61
N ARG A 164 -14.87 -5.73 -12.09
CA ARG A 164 -14.50 -7.14 -11.91
C ARG A 164 -14.62 -7.60 -10.46
N ASN A 165 -15.24 -6.77 -9.62
CA ASN A 165 -15.33 -7.01 -8.18
C ASN A 165 -13.96 -7.24 -7.55
N ILE A 166 -12.96 -6.41 -7.85
CA ILE A 166 -11.63 -6.40 -7.21
C ILE A 166 -11.46 -5.05 -6.50
N VAL A 167 -10.99 -5.06 -5.26
CA VAL A 167 -10.79 -3.84 -4.47
C VAL A 167 -9.53 -3.12 -4.93
N PHE A 168 -9.63 -1.81 -5.16
CA PHE A 168 -8.44 -0.97 -5.21
C PHE A 168 -8.12 -0.46 -3.81
N ILE A 169 -6.92 -0.74 -3.30
CA ILE A 169 -6.45 -0.25 -2.00
C ILE A 169 -5.97 1.20 -2.19
N GLY A 170 -6.93 2.11 -2.25
CA GLY A 170 -6.69 3.53 -2.52
C GLY A 170 -8.01 4.29 -2.66
N PRO A 171 -7.95 5.58 -3.06
CA PRO A 171 -9.15 6.36 -3.33
C PRO A 171 -9.95 5.79 -4.52
N PRO A 172 -11.30 5.91 -4.52
CA PRO A 172 -12.10 5.50 -5.67
C PRO A 172 -11.88 6.43 -6.87
N SER A 173 -12.18 5.94 -8.08
CA SER A 173 -12.00 6.66 -9.36
C SER A 173 -12.52 8.11 -9.34
N LYS A 174 -13.75 8.32 -8.82
CA LYS A 174 -14.36 9.66 -8.71
C LYS A 174 -13.53 10.62 -7.84
N ALA A 175 -12.98 10.14 -6.74
CA ALA A 175 -12.12 10.94 -5.88
C ALA A 175 -10.80 11.25 -6.59
N MET A 176 -10.17 10.26 -7.23
CA MET A 176 -8.92 10.48 -7.98
C MET A 176 -9.09 11.54 -9.08
N PHE A 177 -10.19 11.47 -9.83
CA PHE A 177 -10.50 12.45 -10.87
C PHE A 177 -10.70 13.86 -10.31
N ALA A 178 -11.44 14.00 -9.21
CA ALA A 178 -11.68 15.30 -8.58
C ALA A 178 -10.39 15.96 -8.06
N TRP A 179 -9.47 15.16 -7.51
CA TRP A 179 -8.20 15.66 -6.96
C TRP A 179 -7.18 16.04 -8.05
N GLY A 180 -7.23 15.36 -9.21
CA GLY A 180 -6.36 15.67 -10.35
C GLY A 180 -6.70 17.00 -11.04
N ILE A 181 -7.94 17.49 -10.92
CA ILE A 181 -8.36 18.76 -11.53
C ILE A 181 -8.15 19.92 -10.54
N LYS A 182 -7.16 20.78 -10.83
CA LYS A 182 -6.83 21.97 -10.01
C LYS A 182 -8.02 22.88 -9.69
N LEU A 183 -9.03 22.93 -10.56
CA LEU A 183 -10.26 23.71 -10.38
C LEU A 183 -11.23 23.05 -9.38
N LEU A 184 -11.34 21.72 -9.40
CA LEU A 184 -12.23 20.96 -8.52
C LEU A 184 -11.62 20.76 -7.13
N ALA A 185 -10.29 20.76 -7.00
CA ALA A 185 -9.60 20.63 -5.72
C ALA A 185 -9.75 21.86 -4.78
N ARG A 186 -10.39 22.96 -5.23
CA ARG A 186 -10.61 24.19 -4.44
C ARG A 186 -12.07 24.40 -4.02
N LEU A 187 -12.98 23.52 -4.43
CA LEU A 187 -14.41 23.55 -4.06
C LEU A 187 -14.65 22.59 -2.89
#